data_AF-A0A4V1V0S6-F1
#
_entry.id   AF-A0A4V1V0S6-F1
#
_cell.length_a   1.000
_cell.length_b   1.000
_cell.length_c   1.000
_cell.angle_alpha   90.00
_cell.angle_beta   90.00
_cell.angle_gamma   90.00
#
_symmetry.space_group_name_H-M   'P 1'
#
loop_
_entity.id
_entity.type
_entity.pdbx_description
1 polymer ?
#
loop_
_entity_poly.entity_id
_entity_poly.type
_entity_poly.pdbx_seq_one_letter_code
_entity_poly.pdbx_strand_id
1 'polypeptide(L)'
;MARVYSYVIDHDVGFAPNPFHGLCTLAACKPQIRRTAQVGDYIVGTGSKPSGRVGRLVYWMRVGEIIDFAEYWTNPRFARKRPQMNGSLMQQHGDNIYRRESPDGPWLQVDSFHSRAD
;
A
#
# COMPACT_ATOMS: atom_id res chain seq x y z
N MET A 1 15.36 19.56 -2.11
CA MET A 1 14.48 19.64 -0.91
C MET A 1 13.49 18.48 -0.97
N ALA A 2 13.19 17.87 0.17
CA ALA A 2 12.16 16.83 0.25
C ALA A 2 10.77 17.42 -0.02
N ARG A 3 9.96 16.73 -0.82
CA ARG A 3 8.57 17.10 -1.09
C ARG A 3 7.65 16.49 -0.04
N VAL A 4 6.50 17.12 0.16
CA VAL A 4 5.43 16.60 1.01
C VAL A 4 4.20 16.34 0.14
N TYR A 5 3.78 15.08 0.11
CA TYR A 5 2.53 14.65 -0.48
C TYR A 5 1.49 14.49 0.62
N SER A 6 0.29 15.02 0.42
CA SER A 6 -0.82 14.84 1.34
C SER A 6 -2.08 14.38 0.62
N TYR A 7 -2.88 13.56 1.29
CA TYR A 7 -4.20 13.19 0.80
C TYR A 7 -5.15 12.84 1.95
N VAL A 8 -6.45 12.98 1.69
CA VAL A 8 -7.51 12.56 2.60
C VAL A 8 -7.75 11.05 2.45
N ILE A 9 -7.68 10.32 3.56
CA ILE A 9 -8.04 8.91 3.65
C ILE A 9 -9.54 8.84 3.88
N ASP A 10 -10.26 8.41 2.85
CA ASP A 10 -11.71 8.27 2.91
C ASP A 10 -12.11 7.13 3.86
N HIS A 11 -11.53 5.94 3.63
CA HIS A 11 -11.67 4.74 4.45
C HIS A 11 -10.29 4.10 4.62
N ASP A 12 -9.93 3.70 5.85
CA ASP A 12 -8.70 2.98 6.13
C ASP A 12 -9.01 1.62 6.77
N VAL A 13 -8.68 0.56 6.05
CA VAL A 13 -8.76 -0.83 6.54
C VAL A 13 -7.37 -1.47 6.62
N GLY A 14 -6.30 -0.69 6.43
CA GLY A 14 -4.93 -1.18 6.43
C GLY A 14 -4.45 -1.78 5.10
N PHE A 15 -5.17 -1.56 4.00
CA PHE A 15 -4.77 -2.03 2.67
C PHE A 15 -3.83 -1.05 1.95
N ALA A 16 -4.11 0.26 1.95
CA ALA A 16 -3.18 1.26 1.41
C ALA A 16 -3.51 2.67 1.98
N PRO A 17 -2.77 3.16 2.99
CA PRO A 17 -1.49 2.64 3.45
C PRO A 17 -1.62 1.25 4.09
N ASN A 18 -0.64 0.38 3.90
CA ASN A 18 -0.53 -0.87 4.64
C ASN A 18 0.57 -0.70 5.70
N PRO A 19 0.23 -0.43 6.97
CA PRO A 19 1.20 -0.11 8.03
C PRO A 19 1.76 -1.34 8.74
N PHE A 20 1.44 -2.54 8.27
CA PHE A 20 1.70 -3.78 9.00
C PHE A 20 3.12 -4.31 8.80
N HIS A 21 3.53 -5.20 9.71
CA HIS A 21 4.84 -5.88 9.66
C HIS A 21 6.05 -4.93 9.73
N GLY A 22 5.90 -3.79 10.42
CA GLY A 22 6.99 -2.83 10.63
C GLY A 22 7.33 -1.98 9.40
N LEU A 23 6.52 -2.05 8.34
CA LEU A 23 6.72 -1.32 7.09
C LEU A 23 5.40 -0.67 6.67
N CYS A 24 5.44 0.61 6.31
CA CYS A 24 4.30 1.30 5.71
C CYS A 24 4.46 1.38 4.20
N THR A 25 3.51 0.80 3.45
CA THR A 25 3.55 0.72 1.99
C THR A 25 2.30 1.35 1.37
N LEU A 26 2.42 1.81 0.12
CA LEU A 26 1.32 2.43 -0.64
C LEU A 26 1.04 1.69 -1.96
N ALA A 27 1.33 0.39 -2.01
CA ALA A 27 1.45 -0.40 -3.24
C ALA A 27 0.17 -0.37 -4.11
N ALA A 28 -1.01 -0.37 -3.48
CA ALA A 28 -2.28 -0.55 -4.17
C ALA A 28 -3.11 0.74 -4.38
N CYS A 29 -2.70 1.90 -3.84
CA CYS A 29 -3.45 3.17 -3.97
C CYS A 29 -2.58 4.33 -4.47
N LYS A 30 -3.21 5.48 -4.72
CA LYS A 30 -2.56 6.78 -5.03
C LYS A 30 -1.49 6.71 -6.14
N PRO A 31 -1.86 6.26 -7.36
CA PRO A 31 -0.91 6.09 -8.47
C PRO A 31 -0.15 7.38 -8.84
N GLN A 32 -0.76 8.55 -8.64
CA GLN A 32 -0.09 9.85 -8.90
C GLN A 32 1.06 10.13 -7.92
N ILE A 33 0.89 9.81 -6.63
CA ILE A 33 1.95 9.92 -5.63
C ILE A 33 3.04 8.89 -5.96
N ARG A 34 2.66 7.62 -6.15
CA ARG A 34 3.59 6.54 -6.48
C ARG A 34 4.45 6.81 -7.71
N ARG A 35 3.91 7.49 -8.72
CA ARG A 35 4.62 7.83 -9.97
C ARG A 35 5.70 8.90 -9.78
N THR A 36 5.56 9.77 -8.78
CA THR A 36 6.38 11.00 -8.71
C THR A 36 7.23 11.12 -7.45
N ALA A 37 6.82 10.47 -6.36
CA ALA A 37 7.54 10.50 -5.10
C ALA A 37 8.95 9.92 -5.26
N GLN A 38 9.90 10.49 -4.53
CA GLN A 38 11.30 10.09 -4.51
C GLN A 38 11.71 9.65 -3.10
N VAL A 39 12.79 8.89 -3.00
CA VAL A 39 13.40 8.58 -1.70
C VAL A 39 13.72 9.88 -0.96
N GLY A 40 13.30 9.96 0.29
CA GLY A 40 13.42 11.12 1.15
C GLY A 40 12.20 12.03 1.21
N ASP A 41 11.23 11.90 0.29
CA ASP A 41 9.96 12.62 0.34
C ASP A 41 9.07 12.14 1.49
N TYR A 42 8.07 12.93 1.87
CA TYR A 42 7.11 12.60 2.92
C TYR A 42 5.72 12.40 2.32
N ILE A 43 5.00 11.40 2.84
CA ILE A 43 3.60 11.13 2.51
C ILE A 43 2.79 11.23 3.79
N VAL A 44 1.70 12.00 3.75
CA VAL A 44 0.84 12.31 4.88
C VAL A 44 -0.61 11.97 4.54
N GLY A 45 -1.24 11.15 5.37
CA GLY A 45 -2.65 10.85 5.27
C GLY A 45 -3.44 11.54 6.38
N THR A 46 -4.48 12.28 6.00
CA THR A 46 -5.41 12.94 6.94
C THR A 46 -6.79 12.32 6.91
N GLY A 47 -7.53 12.45 8.00
CA GLY A 47 -8.87 11.88 8.12
C GLY A 47 -9.92 12.61 7.28
N SER A 48 -10.93 11.85 6.88
CA SER A 48 -12.09 12.31 6.11
C SER A 48 -13.25 12.80 6.99
N LYS A 49 -14.28 13.37 6.34
CA LYS A 49 -15.55 13.75 6.99
C LYS A 49 -16.34 12.52 7.47
N PRO A 50 -16.53 11.45 6.67
CA PRO A 50 -17.22 10.24 7.12
C PRO A 50 -16.57 9.59 8.35
N SER A 51 -15.24 9.64 8.45
CA SER A 51 -14.52 9.11 9.61
C SER A 51 -14.54 10.01 10.85
N GLY A 52 -15.18 11.20 10.79
CA GLY A 52 -15.22 12.19 11.88
C GLY A 52 -13.85 12.81 12.21
N ARG A 53 -12.87 12.70 11.29
CA ARG A 53 -11.45 13.01 11.54
C ARG A 53 -10.89 14.07 10.59
N VAL A 54 -11.74 14.95 10.06
CA VAL A 54 -11.32 16.03 9.16
C VAL A 54 -10.14 16.81 9.74
N GLY A 55 -9.07 16.94 8.94
CA GLY A 55 -7.87 17.67 9.32
C GLY A 55 -6.98 16.98 10.37
N ARG A 56 -7.37 15.82 10.89
CA ARG A 56 -6.56 15.05 11.84
C ARG A 56 -5.59 14.15 11.09
N LEU A 57 -4.35 14.09 11.58
CA LEU A 57 -3.34 13.17 11.07
C LEU A 57 -3.76 11.73 11.36
N VAL A 58 -3.73 10.87 10.33
CA VAL A 58 -3.93 9.43 10.47
C VAL A 58 -2.58 8.71 10.44
N TYR A 59 -1.77 9.01 9.42
CA TYR A 59 -0.41 8.50 9.33
C TYR A 59 0.49 9.48 8.57
N TRP A 60 1.80 9.29 8.73
CA TRP A 60 2.79 9.83 7.84
C TRP A 60 3.92 8.83 7.66
N MET A 61 4.68 8.95 6.57
CA MET A 61 5.90 8.20 6.36
C MET A 61 6.90 9.04 5.55
N ARG A 62 8.19 8.80 5.77
CA ARG A 62 9.24 9.21 4.84
C ARG A 62 9.52 8.07 3.88
N VAL A 63 9.59 8.34 2.59
CA VAL A 63 9.91 7.34 1.56
C VAL A 63 11.34 6.87 1.77
N GLY A 64 11.50 5.65 2.29
CA GLY A 64 12.81 5.04 2.50
C GLY A 64 13.32 4.28 1.29
N GLU A 65 12.42 3.77 0.45
CA GLU A 65 12.74 2.89 -0.67
C GLU A 65 11.63 2.92 -1.72
N ILE A 66 12.01 2.77 -2.99
CA ILE A 66 11.10 2.64 -4.12
C ILE A 66 11.50 1.37 -4.88
N ILE A 67 10.58 0.43 -4.97
CA ILE A 67 10.73 -0.84 -5.69
C ILE A 67 9.54 -1.04 -6.61
N ASP A 68 9.72 -1.87 -7.64
CA ASP A 68 8.62 -2.27 -8.49
C ASP A 68 7.81 -3.44 -7.90
N PHE A 69 6.67 -3.77 -8.53
CA PHE A 69 5.81 -4.85 -8.05
C PHE A 69 6.46 -6.24 -8.18
N ALA A 70 7.40 -6.44 -9.11
CA ALA A 70 8.03 -7.75 -9.30
C ALA A 70 9.01 -8.01 -8.15
N GLU A 71 9.83 -7.02 -7.80
CA GLU A 71 10.67 -7.06 -6.61
C GLU A 71 9.83 -7.15 -5.34
N TYR A 72 8.77 -6.34 -5.23
CA TYR A 72 7.88 -6.39 -4.07
C TYR A 72 7.28 -7.77 -3.86
N TRP A 73 6.85 -8.44 -4.93
CA TRP A 73 6.34 -9.79 -4.87
C TRP A 73 7.42 -10.80 -4.48
N THR A 74 8.58 -10.80 -5.15
CA THR A 74 9.59 -11.86 -5.03
C THR A 74 10.49 -11.74 -3.80
N ASN A 75 10.69 -10.54 -3.27
CA ASN A 75 11.59 -10.32 -2.15
C ASN A 75 11.00 -10.87 -0.82
N PRO A 76 11.71 -11.78 -0.12
CA PRO A 76 11.22 -12.40 1.11
C PRO A 76 10.85 -11.41 2.23
N ARG A 77 11.46 -10.22 2.26
CA ARG A 77 11.14 -9.15 3.22
C ARG A 77 9.65 -8.78 3.21
N PHE A 78 9.00 -8.90 2.05
CA PHE A 78 7.60 -8.50 1.86
C PHE A 78 6.64 -9.68 1.72
N ALA A 79 7.11 -10.92 1.93
CA ALA A 79 6.27 -12.11 1.81
C ALA A 79 5.05 -12.07 2.74
N ARG A 80 5.20 -11.48 3.94
CA ARG A 80 4.11 -11.31 4.92
C ARG A 80 3.07 -10.26 4.51
N LYS A 81 3.38 -9.41 3.52
CA LYS A 81 2.44 -8.42 2.98
C LYS A 81 1.59 -8.97 1.82
N ARG A 82 1.75 -10.24 1.45
CA ARG A 82 0.82 -10.91 0.54
C ARG A 82 -0.48 -11.25 1.29
N PRO A 83 -1.65 -11.09 0.67
CA PRO A 83 -2.92 -11.39 1.33
C PRO A 83 -3.02 -12.88 1.69
N GLN A 84 -3.58 -13.17 2.87
CA GLN A 84 -3.99 -14.53 3.27
C GLN A 84 -5.46 -14.48 3.68
N MET A 85 -6.35 -14.92 2.79
CA MET A 85 -7.79 -14.74 2.95
C MET A 85 -8.40 -15.57 4.09
N ASN A 86 -7.73 -16.66 4.50
CA ASN A 86 -8.06 -17.46 5.67
C ASN A 86 -7.29 -17.04 6.95
N GLY A 87 -6.52 -15.95 6.88
CA GLY A 87 -5.74 -15.43 8.00
C GLY A 87 -6.48 -14.40 8.85
N SER A 88 -5.75 -13.79 9.78
CA SER A 88 -6.22 -12.62 10.54
C SER A 88 -6.58 -11.44 9.64
N LEU A 89 -7.36 -10.48 10.13
CA LEU A 89 -7.71 -9.25 9.40
C LEU A 89 -6.47 -8.54 8.84
N MET A 90 -5.38 -8.46 9.63
CA MET A 90 -4.11 -7.89 9.19
C MET A 90 -3.54 -8.61 7.96
N GLN A 91 -3.63 -9.95 7.93
CA GLN A 91 -3.12 -10.76 6.82
C GLN A 91 -4.05 -10.71 5.60
N GLN A 92 -5.37 -10.61 5.79
CA GLN A 92 -6.33 -10.46 4.69
C GLN A 92 -6.10 -9.16 3.89
N HIS A 93 -5.63 -8.10 4.57
CA HIS A 93 -5.37 -6.80 3.97
C HIS A 93 -3.94 -6.63 3.43
N GLY A 94 -3.21 -7.72 3.19
CA GLY A 94 -1.90 -7.65 2.53
C GLY A 94 -1.98 -6.96 1.15
N ASP A 95 -1.16 -5.92 0.94
CA ASP A 95 -1.18 -5.06 -0.24
C ASP A 95 -0.23 -5.50 -1.37
N ASN A 96 0.50 -6.60 -1.17
CA ASN A 96 1.37 -7.21 -2.17
C ASN A 96 0.55 -8.18 -3.05
N ILE A 97 -0.23 -7.61 -3.98
CA ILE A 97 -1.25 -8.34 -4.72
C ILE A 97 -0.94 -8.57 -6.20
N TYR A 98 0.15 -8.01 -6.73
CA TYR A 98 0.50 -8.12 -8.15
C TYR A 98 1.74 -9.00 -8.34
N ARG A 99 1.64 -10.00 -9.22
CA ARG A 99 2.74 -10.88 -9.59
C ARG A 99 2.79 -11.13 -11.09
N ARG A 100 3.93 -11.61 -11.57
CA ARG A 100 4.10 -12.19 -12.91
C ARG A 100 5.00 -13.40 -12.80
N GLU A 101 4.80 -14.40 -13.63
CA GLU A 101 5.58 -15.66 -13.58
C GLU A 101 6.91 -15.56 -14.33
N SER A 102 6.97 -14.68 -15.34
CA SER A 102 8.18 -14.34 -16.07
C SER A 102 8.25 -12.81 -16.28
N PRO A 103 9.43 -12.23 -16.56
CA PRO A 103 9.58 -10.80 -16.82
C PRO A 103 8.66 -10.28 -17.95
N ASP A 104 8.46 -11.09 -19.00
CA ASP A 104 7.63 -10.74 -20.15
C ASP A 104 6.19 -11.27 -20.05
N GLY A 105 5.86 -11.93 -18.94
CA GLY A 105 4.53 -12.49 -18.69
C GLY A 105 3.51 -11.42 -18.27
N PRO A 106 2.21 -11.74 -18.40
CA PRO A 106 1.15 -10.83 -17.95
C PRO A 106 1.19 -10.65 -16.44
N TRP A 107 0.74 -9.47 -15.99
CA TRP A 107 0.47 -9.23 -14.56
C TRP A 107 -0.78 -9.98 -14.13
N LEU A 108 -0.67 -10.68 -13.00
CA LEU A 108 -1.75 -11.38 -12.32
C LEU A 108 -2.00 -10.70 -10.98
N GLN A 109 -3.25 -10.33 -10.73
CA GLN A 109 -3.70 -9.95 -9.39
C GLN A 109 -4.09 -11.21 -8.63
N VAL A 110 -3.52 -11.43 -7.44
CA VAL A 110 -3.92 -12.54 -6.58
C VAL A 110 -5.19 -12.22 -5.81
N ASP A 111 -5.85 -13.26 -5.30
CA ASP A 111 -6.99 -13.10 -4.43
C ASP A 111 -6.66 -12.25 -3.19
N SER A 112 -7.52 -11.26 -2.88
CA SER A 112 -7.23 -10.18 -1.94
C SER A 112 -8.50 -9.46 -1.50
N PHE A 113 -8.39 -8.55 -0.54
CA PHE A 113 -9.50 -7.65 -0.17
C PHE A 113 -10.08 -6.83 -1.34
N HIS A 114 -9.31 -6.60 -2.41
CA HIS A 114 -9.77 -5.92 -3.63
C HIS A 114 -10.31 -6.86 -4.70
N SER A 115 -10.21 -8.18 -4.50
CA SER A 115 -10.93 -9.13 -5.32
C SER A 115 -12.39 -9.04 -4.92
N ARG A 116 -13.24 -8.53 -5.82
CA ARG A 116 -14.68 -8.50 -5.57
C ARG A 116 -15.15 -9.93 -5.33
N ALA A 117 -16.00 -10.12 -4.32
CA ALA A 117 -16.92 -11.25 -4.36
C ALA A 117 -17.93 -10.95 -5.47
N ASP A 118 -18.05 -11.88 -6.41
CA ASP A 118 -19.08 -11.90 -7.45
C ASP A 118 -20.48 -11.70 -6.86
#